data_AF-A0A1S4FNR9-F1
#
_entry.id   AF-A0A1S4FNR9-F1
#
_cell.length_a   1.000
_cell.length_b   1.000
_cell.length_c   1.000
_cell.angle_alpha   90.00
_cell.angle_beta   90.00
_cell.angle_gamma   90.00
#
_symmetry.space_group_name_H-M   'P 1'
#
loop_
_entity.id
_entity.type
_entity.pdbx_description
1 polymer ?
#
loop_
_entity_poly.entity_id
_entity_poly.type
_entity_poly.pdbx_seq_one_letter_code
_entity_poly.pdbx_strand_id
1 'polypeptide(L)'
;MKFNLFAVLLIAAFVCAGYGAEIPPPTVPENGDVVRTYQGVNVYKTERACARQGGLCVQRNDCKSLTAIKGLCPENANRGVECCYEVIQSEAVHTCAEHLGECMTHCRSQALTRRATDCGEEETCCVLVV
;
A
#
# COMPACT_ATOMS: atom_id res chain seq x y z
N MET A 1 -47.57 -29.74 7.26
CA MET A 1 -46.73 -28.61 7.74
C MET A 1 -46.17 -27.92 6.51
N LYS A 2 -46.58 -26.66 6.25
CA LYS A 2 -46.29 -25.94 4.99
C LYS A 2 -45.02 -25.11 5.23
N PHE A 3 -43.87 -25.60 4.75
CA PHE A 3 -42.59 -24.90 4.88
C PHE A 3 -42.67 -23.59 4.08
N ASN A 4 -42.59 -22.46 4.79
CA ASN A 4 -42.74 -21.13 4.21
C ASN A 4 -41.43 -20.74 3.52
N LEU A 5 -41.39 -20.92 2.19
CA LEU A 5 -40.22 -20.65 1.34
C LEU A 5 -39.68 -19.21 1.50
N PHE A 6 -40.56 -18.26 1.83
CA PHE A 6 -40.21 -16.86 2.12
C PHE A 6 -39.30 -16.68 3.33
N ALA A 7 -39.45 -17.52 4.37
CA ALA A 7 -38.61 -17.44 5.56
C ALA A 7 -37.18 -17.91 5.27
N VAL A 8 -37.01 -18.90 4.38
CA VAL A 8 -35.70 -19.43 3.98
C VAL A 8 -34.93 -18.41 3.12
N LEU A 9 -35.64 -17.70 2.23
CA LEU A 9 -35.04 -16.68 1.36
C LEU A 9 -34.54 -15.45 2.13
N LEU A 10 -35.26 -15.03 3.18
CA LEU A 10 -34.85 -13.89 4.01
C LEU A 10 -33.59 -14.19 4.84
N ILE A 11 -33.41 -15.44 5.30
CA ILE A 11 -32.20 -15.86 6.02
C ILE A 11 -31.00 -15.88 5.07
N ALA A 12 -31.17 -16.36 3.83
CA ALA A 12 -30.11 -16.38 2.83
C ALA A 12 -29.62 -14.98 2.46
N ALA A 13 -30.52 -14.00 2.34
CA ALA A 13 -30.17 -12.61 2.02
C ALA A 13 -29.35 -11.93 3.13
N PHE A 14 -29.61 -12.25 4.39
CA PHE A 14 -28.89 -11.66 5.53
C PHE A 14 -27.44 -12.15 5.65
N VAL A 15 -27.15 -13.37 5.19
CA VAL A 15 -25.79 -13.94 5.24
C VAL A 15 -24.88 -13.35 4.15
N CYS A 16 -25.43 -12.89 3.02
CA CYS A 16 -24.64 -12.32 1.93
C CYS A 16 -24.23 -10.85 2.16
N ALA A 17 -24.85 -10.13 3.10
CA ALA A 17 -24.55 -8.72 3.36
C ALA A 17 -23.39 -8.49 4.36
N GLY A 18 -22.86 -9.55 4.97
CA GLY A 18 -21.83 -9.45 6.01
C GLY A 18 -20.38 -9.47 5.51
N TYR A 19 -20.14 -9.82 4.25
CA TYR A 19 -18.79 -9.88 3.70
C TYR A 19 -18.40 -8.52 3.11
N GLY A 20 -18.16 -7.55 4.00
CA GLY A 20 -17.24 -6.49 3.66
C GLY A 20 -15.91 -7.15 3.32
N ALA A 21 -15.39 -6.91 2.12
CA ALA A 21 -14.04 -7.31 1.77
C ALA A 21 -13.08 -6.50 2.65
N GLU A 22 -12.78 -7.01 3.84
CA GLU A 22 -11.67 -6.53 4.63
C GLU A 22 -10.41 -6.84 3.81
N ILE A 23 -9.90 -5.82 3.12
CA ILE A 23 -8.61 -5.90 2.44
C ILE A 23 -7.61 -6.29 3.53
N PRO A 24 -6.98 -7.47 3.45
CA PRO A 24 -6.00 -7.84 4.45
C PRO A 24 -4.88 -6.79 4.44
N PRO A 25 -4.41 -6.33 5.61
CA PRO A 25 -3.28 -5.41 5.64
C PRO A 25 -2.12 -6.06 4.88
N PRO A 26 -1.35 -5.27 4.09
CA PRO A 26 -0.26 -5.80 3.29
C PRO A 26 0.63 -6.67 4.17
N THR A 27 0.91 -7.89 3.70
CA THR A 27 1.71 -8.88 4.42
C THR A 27 3.12 -8.33 4.61
N VAL A 28 3.41 -7.90 5.84
CA VAL A 28 4.75 -7.45 6.21
C VAL A 28 5.64 -8.69 6.25
N PRO A 29 6.75 -8.74 5.49
CA PRO A 29 7.64 -9.90 5.51
C PRO A 29 8.17 -10.12 6.94
N GLU A 30 8.21 -11.38 7.37
CA GLU A 30 8.63 -11.88 8.69
C GLU A 30 10.16 -11.72 8.92
N ASN A 31 10.71 -10.56 8.57
CA ASN A 31 11.95 -10.04 9.12
C ASN A 31 11.48 -8.93 10.04
N GLY A 32 11.42 -9.18 11.35
CA GLY A 32 10.74 -8.34 12.38
C GLY A 32 11.16 -6.87 12.47
N ASP A 33 12.03 -6.41 11.58
CA ASP A 33 12.49 -5.04 11.46
C ASP A 33 11.69 -4.22 10.43
N VAL A 34 11.11 -4.84 9.41
CA VAL A 34 10.17 -4.16 8.49
C VAL A 34 8.80 -4.14 9.17
N VAL A 35 8.20 -2.95 9.28
CA VAL A 35 6.93 -2.76 10.02
C VAL A 35 5.77 -2.50 9.07
N ARG A 36 6.03 -1.89 7.92
CA ARG A 36 5.02 -1.60 6.90
C ARG A 36 5.67 -1.26 5.56
N THR A 37 4.84 -1.22 4.52
CA THR A 37 5.21 -0.64 3.23
C THR A 37 4.63 0.77 3.12
N TYR A 38 5.40 1.74 2.65
CA TYR A 38 4.95 3.10 2.36
C TYR A 38 5.37 3.47 0.94
N GLN A 39 4.39 3.79 0.09
CA GLN A 39 4.66 4.12 -1.32
C GLN A 39 5.47 3.04 -2.07
N GLY A 40 5.25 1.77 -1.73
CA GLY A 40 5.98 0.65 -2.31
C GLY A 40 7.40 0.46 -1.77
N VAL A 41 7.80 1.20 -0.73
CA VAL A 41 9.09 1.10 -0.05
C VAL A 41 8.93 0.45 1.31
N ASN A 42 9.84 -0.47 1.66
CA ASN A 42 9.86 -1.11 2.97
C ASN A 42 10.29 -0.12 4.04
N VAL A 43 9.40 0.13 5.00
CA VAL A 43 9.67 0.98 6.16
C VAL A 43 10.04 0.09 7.34
N TYR A 44 11.26 0.31 7.82
CA TYR A 44 11.78 -0.32 9.02
C TYR A 44 11.23 0.37 10.26
N LYS A 45 11.36 -0.28 11.42
CA LYS A 45 11.00 0.30 12.72
C LYS A 45 11.61 1.70 12.85
N THR A 46 10.76 2.73 12.87
CA THR A 46 11.22 4.11 13.01
C THR A 46 11.73 4.33 14.42
N GLU A 47 13.03 4.59 14.53
CA GLU A 47 13.68 4.84 15.80
C GLU A 47 13.45 6.28 16.30
N ARG A 48 13.49 6.48 17.62
CA ARG A 48 13.15 7.78 18.24
C ARG A 48 13.96 8.95 17.68
N ALA A 49 15.23 8.72 17.34
CA ALA A 49 16.11 9.76 16.81
C ALA A 49 15.67 10.22 15.42
N CYS A 50 15.28 9.29 14.55
CA CYS A 50 14.72 9.57 13.23
C CYS A 50 13.31 10.20 13.32
N ALA A 51 12.45 9.65 14.18
CA ALA A 51 11.10 10.17 14.39
C ALA A 51 11.08 11.63 14.86
N ARG A 52 12.04 12.03 15.70
CA ARG A 52 12.19 13.43 16.16
C ARG A 52 12.55 14.41 15.04
N GLN A 53 13.16 13.92 13.96
CA GLN A 53 13.40 14.72 12.77
C GLN A 53 12.17 14.76 11.86
N GLY A 54 11.19 13.88 12.07
CA GLY A 54 10.04 13.70 11.18
C GLY A 54 10.33 12.75 10.00
N GLY A 55 11.37 11.91 10.10
CA GLY A 55 11.74 10.97 9.05
C GLY A 55 11.21 9.54 9.26
N LEU A 56 11.49 8.69 8.28
CA LEU A 56 11.23 7.26 8.24
C LEU A 56 12.55 6.50 8.09
N CYS A 57 12.67 5.34 8.73
CA CYS A 57 13.80 4.43 8.51
C CYS A 57 13.53 3.57 7.27
N VAL A 58 14.29 3.78 6.20
CA VAL A 58 14.17 3.06 4.92
C VAL A 58 15.55 2.68 4.39
N GLN A 59 15.62 1.77 3.42
CA GLN A 59 16.85 1.52 2.67
C GLN A 59 17.37 2.83 2.06
N ARG A 60 18.68 3.07 2.15
CA ARG A 60 19.29 4.30 1.60
C ARG A 60 18.99 4.51 0.12
N ASN A 61 18.90 3.44 -0.65
CA ASN A 61 18.63 3.49 -2.09
C ASN A 61 17.16 3.85 -2.42
N ASP A 62 16.25 3.61 -1.48
CA ASP A 62 14.83 3.97 -1.61
C ASP A 62 14.54 5.37 -1.06
N CYS A 63 15.58 6.09 -0.61
CA CYS A 63 15.47 7.42 -0.06
C CYS A 63 15.74 8.50 -1.10
N LYS A 64 14.77 9.37 -1.34
CA LYS A 64 14.90 10.55 -2.21
C LYS A 64 15.59 11.70 -1.49
N SER A 65 15.29 11.90 -0.20
CA SER A 65 15.83 13.00 0.61
C SER A 65 16.25 12.50 1.99
N LEU A 66 17.57 12.43 2.22
CA LEU A 66 18.15 12.03 3.50
C LEU A 66 18.03 13.14 4.54
N THR A 67 17.98 12.76 5.81
CA THR A 67 18.11 13.73 6.91
C THR A 67 19.52 14.32 6.96
N ALA A 68 19.64 15.57 7.43
CA ALA A 68 20.94 16.23 7.57
C ALA A 68 21.87 15.51 8.57
N ILE A 69 21.27 14.87 9.59
CA ILE A 69 21.97 14.05 10.59
C ILE A 69 21.87 12.59 10.16
N LYS A 70 23.00 11.89 10.10
CA LYS A 70 23.09 10.47 9.72
C LYS A 70 23.07 9.55 10.94
N GLY A 71 22.83 8.26 10.73
CA GLY A 71 22.90 7.25 11.78
C GLY A 71 21.75 7.34 12.77
N LEU A 72 20.60 7.86 12.35
CA LEU A 72 19.41 8.01 13.19
C LEU A 72 18.57 6.72 13.26
N CYS A 73 18.94 5.69 12.50
CA CYS A 73 18.37 4.34 12.51
C CYS A 73 19.45 3.27 12.83
N PRO A 74 20.10 3.32 14.01
CA PRO A 74 21.21 2.43 14.36
C PRO A 74 20.85 0.94 14.46
N GLU A 75 19.62 0.56 14.83
CA GLU A 75 19.21 -0.85 14.94
C GLU A 75 19.30 -1.56 13.58
N ASN A 76 19.07 -0.83 12.49
CA ASN A 76 19.06 -1.35 11.11
C ASN A 76 20.23 -0.82 10.24
N ALA A 77 21.22 -0.16 10.83
CA ALA A 77 22.33 0.44 10.09
C ALA A 77 23.17 -0.60 9.32
N ASN A 78 23.27 -1.83 9.84
CA ASN A 78 23.93 -2.96 9.18
C ASN A 78 23.23 -3.41 7.88
N ARG A 79 21.96 -3.05 7.69
CA ARG A 79 21.17 -3.35 6.48
C ARG A 79 21.18 -2.21 5.46
N GLY A 80 21.96 -1.16 5.69
CA GLY A 80 21.99 0.02 4.83
C GLY A 80 20.79 0.96 5.01
N VAL A 81 20.06 0.81 6.11
CA VAL A 81 18.92 1.67 6.46
C VAL A 81 19.41 3.01 6.98
N GLU A 82 18.73 4.09 6.57
CA GLU A 82 19.00 5.44 7.02
C GLU A 82 17.70 6.22 7.21
N CYS A 83 17.77 7.31 7.97
CA CYS A 83 16.63 8.19 8.17
C CYS A 83 16.39 9.07 6.94
N CYS A 84 15.13 9.09 6.51
CA CYS A 84 14.71 9.67 5.24
C CYS A 84 13.47 10.53 5.41
N TYR A 85 13.43 11.70 4.78
CA TYR A 85 12.25 12.57 4.73
C TYR A 85 11.26 12.15 3.65
N GLU A 86 11.78 11.80 2.46
CA GLU A 86 10.98 11.47 1.29
C GLU A 86 11.52 10.21 0.64
N VAL A 87 10.66 9.24 0.36
CA VAL A 87 11.03 8.02 -0.35
C VAL A 87 10.92 8.18 -1.87
N ILE A 88 11.68 7.40 -2.62
CA ILE A 88 11.47 7.23 -4.05
C ILE A 88 10.28 6.30 -4.21
N GLN A 89 9.20 6.79 -4.83
CA GLN A 89 8.00 5.99 -5.05
C GLN A 89 8.33 4.79 -5.93
N SER A 90 8.01 3.59 -5.43
CA SER A 90 8.10 2.40 -6.26
C SER A 90 6.83 2.31 -7.12
N GLU A 91 6.91 2.90 -8.31
CA GLU A 91 5.86 2.84 -9.36
C GLU A 91 5.48 1.39 -9.75
N ALA A 92 6.30 0.41 -9.37
CA ALA A 92 6.13 -1.00 -9.70
C ALA A 92 5.57 -1.83 -8.53
N VAL A 93 5.03 -1.21 -7.47
CA VAL A 93 4.53 -1.94 -6.30
C VAL A 93 3.08 -1.60 -5.95
N HIS A 94 2.51 -0.55 -6.54
CA HIS A 94 1.11 -0.19 -6.31
C HIS A 94 0.18 -0.97 -7.23
N THR A 95 -0.90 -1.49 -6.64
CA THR A 95 -2.08 -1.94 -7.37
C THR A 95 -2.88 -0.73 -7.84
N CYS A 96 -3.72 -0.90 -8.86
CA CYS A 96 -4.49 0.21 -9.41
C CYS A 96 -5.50 0.74 -8.38
N ALA A 97 -6.02 -0.14 -7.53
CA ALA A 97 -6.89 0.21 -6.43
C ALA A 97 -6.21 1.14 -5.40
N GLU A 98 -4.91 0.96 -5.12
CA GLU A 98 -4.15 1.85 -4.22
C GLU A 98 -4.00 3.27 -4.79
N HIS A 99 -4.10 3.42 -6.11
CA HIS A 99 -4.19 4.72 -6.77
C HIS A 99 -5.61 5.32 -6.82
N LEU A 100 -6.60 4.66 -6.19
CA LEU A 100 -8.02 4.99 -6.32
C LEU A 100 -8.46 4.97 -7.80
N GLY A 101 -7.88 4.04 -8.56
CA GLY A 101 -8.12 3.89 -9.98
C GLY A 101 -8.79 2.57 -10.34
N GLU A 102 -9.07 2.44 -11.63
CA GLU A 102 -9.56 1.22 -12.25
C GLU A 102 -8.68 0.89 -13.48
N CYS A 103 -8.42 -0.40 -13.71
CA CYS A 103 -7.71 -0.85 -14.90
C CYS A 103 -8.65 -0.71 -16.10
N MET A 104 -8.24 0.11 -17.07
CA MET A 104 -9.03 0.39 -18.26
C MET A 104 -8.12 0.37 -19.49
N THR A 105 -8.70 0.13 -20.66
CA THR A 105 -7.96 0.20 -21.94
C THR A 105 -7.46 1.60 -22.29
N HIS A 106 -8.16 2.64 -21.83
CA HIS A 106 -7.70 4.02 -21.96
C HIS A 106 -8.23 4.90 -20.83
N CYS A 107 -7.44 5.91 -20.43
CA CYS A 107 -7.87 6.94 -19.50
C CYS A 107 -8.42 8.16 -20.26
N ARG A 108 -9.34 8.90 -19.64
CA ARG A 108 -9.89 10.17 -20.18
C ARG A 108 -8.79 11.21 -20.48
N SER A 109 -7.72 11.20 -19.69
CA SER A 109 -6.56 12.06 -19.85
C SER A 109 -5.31 11.30 -19.43
N GLN A 110 -4.20 11.54 -20.13
CA GLN A 110 -2.90 10.94 -19.81
C GLN A 110 -2.39 11.34 -18.42
N ALA A 111 -2.85 12.47 -17.87
CA ALA A 111 -2.51 12.89 -16.50
C ALA A 111 -3.11 11.97 -15.41
N LEU A 112 -4.18 11.24 -15.74
CA LEU A 112 -4.84 10.30 -14.85
C LEU A 112 -4.23 8.89 -14.90
N THR A 113 -3.29 8.66 -15.81
CA THR A 113 -2.60 7.38 -15.95
C THR A 113 -1.62 7.17 -14.80
N ARG A 114 -1.66 5.99 -14.19
CA ARG A 114 -0.67 5.51 -13.21
C ARG A 114 -0.14 4.15 -13.65
N ARG A 115 1.11 3.86 -13.27
CA ARG A 115 1.64 2.51 -13.41
C ARG A 115 1.08 1.68 -12.26
N ALA A 116 0.58 0.49 -12.57
CA ALA A 116 0.12 -0.46 -11.58
C ALA A 116 0.60 -1.87 -11.91
N THR A 117 0.66 -2.74 -10.90
CA THR A 117 1.17 -4.11 -11.03
C THR A 117 0.11 -5.14 -11.40
N ASP A 118 -1.16 -4.77 -11.27
CA ASP A 118 -2.33 -5.65 -11.36
C ASP A 118 -3.18 -5.45 -12.63
N CYS A 119 -2.86 -4.47 -13.47
CA CYS A 119 -3.54 -4.29 -14.76
C CYS A 119 -2.99 -5.25 -15.82
N GLY A 120 -3.86 -5.69 -16.74
CA GLY A 120 -3.46 -6.54 -17.87
C GLY A 120 -2.50 -5.85 -18.86
N GLU A 121 -1.90 -6.62 -19.77
CA GLU A 121 -0.91 -6.11 -20.74
C GLU A 121 -1.43 -5.00 -21.66
N GLU A 122 -2.74 -4.97 -21.92
CA GLU A 122 -3.43 -3.94 -22.73
C GLU A 122 -4.23 -2.93 -21.89
N GLU A 123 -4.07 -2.98 -20.56
CA GLU A 123 -4.76 -2.09 -19.64
C GLU A 123 -3.77 -1.15 -18.95
N THR A 124 -4.28 -0.01 -18.54
CA THR A 124 -3.54 0.96 -17.74
C THR A 124 -4.38 1.38 -16.55
N CYS A 125 -3.73 1.69 -15.43
CA CYS A 125 -4.45 2.20 -14.28
C CYS A 125 -4.90 3.65 -14.51
N CYS A 126 -6.20 3.90 -14.39
CA CYS A 126 -6.80 5.22 -14.54
C CYS A 126 -7.36 5.71 -13.21
N VAL A 127 -6.80 6.79 -12.67
CA VAL A 127 -7.32 7.43 -11.45
C VAL A 127 -8.71 8.00 -11.72
N LEU A 128 -9.68 7.62 -10.89
CA LEU A 128 -11.06 8.08 -11.02
C LEU A 128 -11.24 9.41 -10.30
N VAL A 129 -11.63 10.44 -11.05
CA VAL A 129 -12.02 11.75 -10.53
C VAL A 129 -13.50 11.96 -10.81
N VAL A 130 -14.27 12.26 -9.75
CA VAL A 130 -15.71 12.56 -9.83
C VAL A 130 -15.96 14.03 -10.13
#